data_AF-A0A838SNN4-F1
#
_entry.id   AF-A0A838SNN4-F1
#
_cell.length_a   1.000
_cell.length_b   1.000
_cell.length_c   1.000
_cell.angle_alpha   90.00
_cell.angle_beta   90.00
_cell.angle_gamma   90.00
#
_symmetry.space_group_name_H-M   'P 1'
#
loop_
_entity.id
_entity.type
_entity.pdbx_description
1 polymer ?
#
loop_
_entity_poly.entity_id
_entity_poly.type
_entity_poly.pdbx_seq_one_letter_code
_entity_poly.pdbx_strand_id
1 'polypeptide(L)' 'MSNLLSEAVIRLMKAAVVGLLALVLFLVAIGPLGEPGSISLALLCWLSAAAFWLLIETSPL' A
#
# COMPACT_ATOMS: atom_id res chain seq x y z
N MET A 1 -24.37 -15.04 7.91
CA MET A 1 -24.18 -13.62 7.52
C MET A 1 -22.99 -12.95 8.23
N SER A 2 -22.67 -13.27 9.50
CA SER A 2 -21.48 -12.72 10.20
C SER A 2 -20.13 -12.94 9.49
N ASN A 3 -19.96 -14.08 8.81
CA ASN A 3 -18.70 -14.39 8.10
C ASN A 3 -18.42 -13.44 6.92
N LEU A 4 -19.44 -13.04 6.16
CA LEU A 4 -19.24 -12.15 5.00
C LEU A 4 -18.74 -10.77 5.42
N LEU A 5 -19.28 -10.23 6.51
CA LEU A 5 -18.82 -8.96 7.07
C LEU A 5 -17.37 -9.08 7.56
N SER A 6 -17.03 -10.16 8.28
CA SER A 6 -15.66 -10.38 8.76
C SER A 6 -14.64 -10.48 7.63
N GLU A 7 -15.01 -11.17 6.54
CA GLU A 7 -14.12 -11.35 5.40
C GLU A 7 -13.94 -10.06 4.60
N ALA A 8 -15.01 -9.29 4.43
CA ALA A 8 -14.95 -7.97 3.82
C ALA A 8 -14.07 -7.00 4.63
N VAL A 9 -14.19 -7.00 5.96
CA VAL A 9 -13.35 -6.19 6.85
C VAL A 9 -11.88 -6.59 6.72
N ILE A 10 -11.56 -7.89 6.69
CA ILE A 10 -10.18 -8.37 6.52
C ILE A 10 -9.59 -7.92 5.17
N ARG A 11 -10.36 -7.98 4.08
CA ARG A 11 -9.92 -7.52 2.75
C ARG A 11 -9.67 -6.01 2.74
N LEU A 12 -10.53 -5.22 3.39
CA LEU A 12 -10.35 -3.78 3.53
C LEU A 12 -9.13 -3.43 4.38
N MET A 13 -8.86 -4.19 5.45
CA MET A 13 -7.67 -4.00 6.28
C MET A 13 -6.38 -4.20 5.48
N LYS A 14 -6.32 -5.20 4.60
CA LYS A 14 -5.16 -5.38 3.70
C LYS A 14 -4.93 -4.15 2.81
N ALA A 15 -5.99 -3.62 2.20
CA ALA A 15 -5.91 -2.40 1.40
C ALA A 15 -5.44 -1.19 2.23
N ALA A 16 -5.88 -1.07 3.48
CA ALA A 16 -5.44 -0.01 4.39
C ALA A 16 -3.94 -0.12 4.73
N VAL A 17 -3.42 -1.33 4.96
CA VAL A 17 -1.99 -1.58 5.21
C VAL A 17 -1.15 -1.20 4.01
N VAL A 18 -1.57 -1.59 2.79
CA VAL A 18 -0.91 -1.18 1.54
C VAL A 18 -0.90 0.34 1.41
N GLY A 19 -2.00 1.01 1.75
CA GLY A 19 -2.07 2.46 1.73
C GLY A 19 -1.15 3.17 2.71
N LEU A 20 -0.99 2.61 3.92
CA LEU A 20 -0.02 3.12 4.89
C LEU A 20 1.42 2.96 4.41
N LEU A 21 1.77 1.80 3.83
CA LEU A 21 3.07 1.56 3.22
C LEU A 21 3.36 2.56 2.09
N ALA A 22 2.38 2.77 1.20
CA ALA A 22 2.46 3.75 0.13
C ALA A 22 2.70 5.18 0.65
N LEU A 23 2.01 5.55 1.74
CA LEU A 23 2.16 6.85 2.38
C LEU A 23 3.57 7.02 2.96
N VAL A 24 4.11 6.00 3.63
CA VAL A 24 5.49 6.02 4.14
C VAL A 24 6.48 6.21 2.98
N LEU A 25 6.34 5.46 1.89
CA LEU A 25 7.18 5.61 0.70
C LEU A 25 7.08 7.01 0.11
N PHE A 26 5.88 7.57 0.01
CA PHE A 26 5.66 8.91 -0.51
C PHE A 26 6.31 9.98 0.37
N LEU A 27 6.16 9.88 1.70
CA LEU A 27 6.81 10.79 2.65
C LEU A 27 8.33 10.71 2.57
N VAL A 28 8.89 9.51 2.37
CA VAL A 28 10.33 9.32 2.15
C VAL A 28 10.77 9.92 0.80
N ALA A 29 9.95 9.79 -0.25
CA ALA A 29 10.26 10.38 -1.55
C ALA A 29 10.28 11.93 -1.50
N ILE A 30 9.28 12.56 -0.89
CA ILE A 30 9.20 14.03 -0.85
C ILE A 30 10.08 14.65 0.24
N GLY A 31 10.37 13.92 1.32
CA GLY A 31 11.13 14.41 2.46
C GLY A 31 12.64 14.28 2.23
N PRO A 32 13.25 13.14 2.64
CA PRO A 32 14.70 12.94 2.53
C PRO A 32 15.23 12.85 1.10
N LEU A 33 14.44 12.35 0.14
CA LEU A 33 14.86 12.26 -1.26
C LEU A 33 14.64 13.56 -2.06
N GLY A 34 13.86 14.50 -1.51
CA GLY A 34 13.67 15.83 -2.10
C GLY A 34 12.87 15.87 -3.40
N GLU A 35 12.13 14.80 -3.73
CA GLU A 35 11.30 14.77 -4.94
C GLU A 35 10.11 15.73 -4.82
N PRO A 36 9.75 16.45 -5.89
CA PRO A 36 8.58 17.32 -5.88
C PRO A 36 7.30 16.50 -5.70
N GLY A 37 6.52 16.82 -4.67
CA GLY A 37 5.24 16.17 -4.41
C GLY A 37 4.28 16.30 -5.59
N SER A 38 3.86 15.16 -6.13
CA SER A 38 2.93 15.09 -7.27
C SER A 38 1.96 13.91 -7.12
N ILE A 39 0.80 14.04 -7.77
CA ILE A 39 -0.23 12.98 -7.78
C ILE A 39 0.33 11.71 -8.44
N SER A 40 1.09 11.87 -9.53
CA SER A 40 1.76 10.75 -10.20
C SER A 40 2.72 10.01 -9.28
N LEU A 41 3.53 10.72 -8.49
CA LEU A 41 4.44 10.12 -7.51
C LEU A 41 3.66 9.35 -6.42
N ALA A 42 2.58 9.92 -5.89
CA ALA A 42 1.74 9.25 -4.91
C ALA A 42 1.13 7.93 -5.45
N LEU A 43 0.64 7.95 -6.70
CA LEU A 43 0.11 6.77 -7.37
C LEU A 43 1.19 5.71 -7.65
N LEU A 44 2.41 6.13 -8.00
CA LEU A 44 3.55 5.23 -8.17
C LEU A 44 3.98 4.59 -6.85
N CYS A 45 4.02 5.34 -5.75
CA CYS A 45 4.28 4.81 -4.41
C CYS A 45 3.19 3.79 -4.00
N TRP A 46 1.92 4.07 -4.32
CA TRP A 46 0.81 3.14 -4.10
C TRP A 46 0.97 1.85 -4.91
N LEU A 47 1.19 1.95 -6.22
CA LEU A 47 1.39 0.78 -7.08
C LEU A 47 2.59 -0.06 -6.65
N SER A 48 3.68 0.58 -6.25
CA SER A 48 4.89 -0.10 -5.78
C SER A 48 4.65 -0.86 -4.47
N ALA A 49 3.96 -0.22 -3.50
CA ALA A 49 3.58 -0.88 -2.25
C ALA A 49 2.62 -2.06 -2.49
N ALA A 50 1.66 -1.91 -3.41
CA ALA A 50 0.74 -2.97 -3.78
C ALA A 50 1.44 -4.16 -4.45
N ALA A 51 2.37 -3.89 -5.38
CA ALA A 51 3.18 -4.92 -6.02
C ALA A 51 4.06 -5.67 -5.01
N PHE A 52 4.68 -4.95 -4.08
CA PHE A 52 5.46 -5.56 -3.00
C PHE A 52 4.61 -6.45 -2.08
N TRP A 53 3.41 -5.99 -1.69
CA TRP A 53 2.48 -6.79 -0.90
C TRP A 53 2.06 -8.08 -1.63
N LEU A 54 1.75 -7.98 -2.93
CA LEU A 54 1.41 -9.14 -3.76
C LEU A 54 2.57 -10.13 -3.84
N LEU A 55 3.81 -9.65 -3.97
CA LEU A 55 5.00 -10.51 -3.96
C LEU A 55 5.12 -11.26 -2.63
N ILE A 56 4.89 -10.62 -1.49
CA ILE A 56 4.91 -11.30 -0.18
C ILE A 56 3.80 -12.34 -0.08
N GLU A 57 2.57 -11.99 -0.47
CA GLU A 57 1.43 -12.92 -0.37
C GLU A 57 1.56 -14.15 -1.28
N THR A 58 2.26 -14.00 -2.41
CA THR A 58 2.39 -15.07 -3.42
C THR A 58 3.71 -15.83 -3.33
N SER A 59 4.68 -15.36 -2.54
CA SER A 59 5.96 -16.02 -2.38
C SER A 59 5.89 -17.17 -1.36
N PRO A 60 6.61 -18.29 -1.60
CA PRO A 60 6.64 -19.44 -0.69
C PRO A 60 7.61 -19.30 0.51
N LEU A 61 8.33 -18.17 0.62
CA LEU A 61 9.20 -17.83 1.76
C LEU A 61 8.38 -17.10 2.83
#